data_AF-A0A6M0CNU4-F1
#
_entry.id   AF-A0A6M0CNU4-F1
#
_cell.length_a   1.000
_cell.length_b   1.000
_cell.length_c   1.000
_cell.angle_alpha   90.00
_cell.angle_beta   90.00
_cell.angle_gamma   90.00
#
_symmetry.space_group_name_H-M   'P 1'
#
loop_
_entity.id
_entity.type
_entity.pdbx_description
1 polymer ?
#
loop_
_entity_poly.entity_id
_entity_poly.type
_entity_poly.pdbx_seq_one_letter_code
_entity_poly.pdbx_strand_id
1 'polypeptide(L)'
;MRFGLISIWRIEMPTARNSGTFQVVLPQVPDALELLADDGGAYLIDRATQDAPLRVLIATSWPVDADDPPGTQSMLQLYWDNATVGAPYVFTWPFDPDQVFPFTAFVPREFLTAPGIHRLKYEVMLWSENEAFSDEILINIDREAPNHNNRGERLGFDDQVIEQGVTDAYLELNRGRLPASCRAGRTFAKAIWSNTLSVSLPTLPTPACCVAVACGWT
;
A
#
# COMPACT_ATOMS: atom_id res chain seq x y z
N MET A 1 -25.17 19.04 -56.29
CA MET A 1 -24.73 19.13 -54.89
C MET A 1 -23.52 18.22 -54.73
N ARG A 2 -22.33 18.79 -54.56
CA ARG A 2 -21.07 18.07 -54.29
C ARG A 2 -20.89 18.02 -52.78
N PHE A 3 -20.91 16.84 -52.19
CA PHE A 3 -20.44 16.65 -50.82
C PHE A 3 -19.03 16.08 -50.89
N GLY A 4 -18.06 16.89 -50.45
CA GLY A 4 -16.67 16.50 -50.32
C GLY A 4 -16.52 15.51 -49.17
N LEU A 5 -15.82 14.41 -49.43
CA LEU A 5 -15.40 13.46 -48.42
C LEU A 5 -14.26 14.08 -47.61
N ILE A 6 -14.45 14.13 -46.30
CA ILE A 6 -13.43 14.53 -45.33
C ILE A 6 -12.42 13.38 -45.24
N SER A 7 -11.19 13.62 -45.68
CA SER A 7 -10.08 12.71 -45.52
C SER A 7 -9.70 12.63 -44.03
N ILE A 8 -10.07 11.53 -43.38
CA ILE A 8 -9.58 11.17 -42.06
C ILE A 8 -8.16 10.64 -42.27
N TRP A 9 -7.15 11.35 -41.77
CA TRP A 9 -5.77 10.86 -41.73
C TRP A 9 -5.70 9.67 -40.78
N ARG A 10 -5.81 8.46 -41.33
CA ARG A 10 -5.35 7.24 -40.68
C ARG A 10 -3.83 7.31 -40.71
N ILE A 11 -3.20 7.53 -39.55
CA ILE A 11 -1.78 7.30 -39.38
C ILE A 11 -1.60 5.79 -39.55
N GLU A 12 -1.17 5.35 -40.72
CA GLU A 12 -0.70 3.99 -40.92
C GLU A 12 0.63 3.86 -40.15
N MET A 13 0.58 3.20 -39.00
CA MET A 13 1.77 2.79 -38.26
C MET A 13 2.54 1.79 -39.14
N PRO A 14 3.79 2.08 -39.55
CA PRO A 14 4.56 1.17 -40.38
C PRO A 14 4.85 -0.12 -39.61
N THR A 15 4.62 -1.25 -40.28
CA THR A 15 4.72 -2.61 -39.75
C THR A 15 6.07 -2.89 -39.07
N ALA A 16 6.00 -3.21 -37.77
CA ALA A 16 6.90 -4.01 -36.93
C ALA A 16 8.37 -4.12 -37.36
N ARG A 17 9.26 -3.47 -36.60
CA ARG A 17 10.70 -3.76 -36.58
C ARG A 17 11.11 -4.17 -35.16
N ASN A 18 11.57 -5.41 -35.01
CA ASN A 18 12.20 -6.05 -33.84
C ASN A 18 11.50 -5.89 -32.47
N SER A 19 10.75 -6.91 -32.08
CA SER A 19 10.29 -7.12 -30.69
C SER A 19 11.47 -7.41 -29.75
N GLY A 20 12.15 -6.37 -29.29
CA GLY A 20 13.11 -6.46 -28.20
C GLY A 20 12.38 -6.34 -26.88
N THR A 21 12.06 -7.45 -26.22
CA THR A 21 11.53 -7.39 -24.85
C THR A 21 12.65 -6.92 -23.91
N PHE A 22 12.52 -5.72 -23.35
CA PHE A 22 13.33 -5.28 -22.21
C PHE A 22 12.55 -5.45 -20.91
N GLN A 23 13.27 -5.58 -19.80
CA GLN A 23 12.66 -5.66 -18.47
C GLN A 23 12.82 -4.34 -17.73
N VAL A 24 11.78 -3.98 -16.97
CA VAL A 24 11.78 -2.80 -16.12
C VAL A 24 11.62 -3.22 -14.65
N VAL A 25 12.09 -2.39 -13.74
CA VAL A 25 12.05 -2.69 -12.31
C VAL A 25 10.66 -2.46 -11.72
N LEU A 26 10.37 -3.14 -10.60
CA LEU A 26 9.15 -2.90 -9.83
C LEU A 26 9.04 -1.42 -9.42
N PRO A 27 7.83 -0.83 -9.46
CA PRO A 27 7.60 0.45 -8.84
C PRO A 27 7.77 0.33 -7.32
N GLN A 28 8.30 1.37 -6.70
CA GLN A 28 8.41 1.48 -5.25
C GLN A 28 7.42 2.51 -4.74
N VAL A 29 6.88 2.31 -3.54
CA VAL A 29 5.94 3.23 -2.90
C VAL A 29 6.54 3.65 -1.56
N PRO A 30 7.28 4.77 -1.51
CA PRO A 30 7.97 5.20 -0.29
C PRO A 30 7.03 5.50 0.90
N ASP A 31 5.76 5.75 0.60
CA ASP A 31 4.71 6.05 1.58
C ASP A 31 4.00 4.78 2.10
N ALA A 32 4.37 3.61 1.58
CA ALA A 32 3.89 2.34 2.08
C ALA A 32 4.65 1.93 3.34
N LEU A 33 3.94 1.24 4.24
CA LEU A 33 4.54 0.53 5.35
C LEU A 33 5.39 -0.65 4.82
N GLU A 34 6.38 -1.05 5.63
CA GLU A 34 7.14 -2.26 5.35
C GLU A 34 6.19 -3.46 5.28
N LEU A 35 6.35 -4.26 4.22
CA LEU A 35 5.51 -5.44 4.00
C LEU A 35 5.90 -6.54 5.01
N LEU A 36 4.99 -6.83 5.93
CA LEU A 36 5.16 -7.89 6.92
C LEU A 36 4.62 -9.23 6.37
N ALA A 37 5.03 -10.32 7.00
CA ALA A 37 4.67 -11.68 6.55
C ALA A 37 3.15 -11.97 6.62
N ASP A 38 2.43 -11.26 7.49
CA ASP A 38 0.99 -11.38 7.70
C ASP A 38 0.14 -10.43 6.82
N ASP A 39 0.76 -9.56 6.03
CA ASP A 39 0.06 -8.60 5.15
C ASP A 39 -0.48 -9.22 3.85
N GLY A 40 -0.34 -10.54 3.67
CA GLY A 40 -0.87 -11.25 2.50
C GLY A 40 -0.25 -10.81 1.16
N GLY A 41 0.91 -10.16 1.20
CA GLY A 41 1.63 -9.67 0.01
C GLY A 41 1.16 -8.32 -0.53
N ALA A 42 0.32 -7.58 0.20
CA ALA A 42 -0.14 -6.26 -0.17
C ALA A 42 0.40 -5.17 0.76
N TYR A 43 1.03 -4.14 0.19
CA TYR A 43 1.55 -3.00 0.93
C TYR A 43 0.40 -2.19 1.55
N LEU A 44 0.53 -1.85 2.83
CA LEU A 44 -0.39 -0.93 3.50
C LEU A 44 0.11 0.51 3.34
N ILE A 45 -0.81 1.45 3.08
CA ILE A 45 -0.48 2.87 3.03
C ILE A 45 -0.73 3.51 4.40
N ASP A 46 0.23 4.32 4.88
CA ASP A 46 0.06 5.08 6.10
C ASP A 46 -1.22 5.93 6.04
N ARG A 47 -2.01 5.89 7.11
CA ARG A 47 -3.28 6.62 7.22
C ARG A 47 -3.14 8.12 6.93
N ALA A 48 -2.03 8.75 7.31
CA ALA A 48 -1.77 10.15 7.03
C ALA A 48 -1.60 10.43 5.53
N THR A 49 -1.19 9.43 4.75
CA THR A 49 -0.94 9.55 3.31
C THR A 49 -2.13 9.11 2.45
N GLN A 50 -3.10 8.39 3.02
CA GLN A 50 -4.30 7.92 2.28
C GLN A 50 -5.19 9.05 1.72
N ASP A 51 -5.07 10.27 2.26
CA ASP A 51 -5.80 11.45 1.78
C ASP A 51 -4.96 12.38 0.88
N ALA A 52 -3.72 11.98 0.57
CA ALA A 52 -2.79 12.70 -0.30
C ALA A 52 -2.53 11.90 -1.60
N PRO A 53 -2.00 12.53 -2.67
CA PRO A 53 -1.50 11.80 -3.82
C PRO A 53 -0.40 10.81 -3.41
N LEU A 54 -0.52 9.56 -3.83
CA LEU A 54 0.44 8.51 -3.51
C LEU A 54 1.69 8.67 -4.38
N ARG A 55 2.86 8.70 -3.76
CA ARG A 55 4.14 8.77 -4.49
C ARG A 55 4.55 7.40 -4.98
N VAL A 56 4.90 7.34 -6.26
CA VAL A 56 5.42 6.15 -6.93
C VAL A 56 6.82 6.46 -7.44
N LEU A 57 7.80 5.70 -6.98
CA LEU A 57 9.20 5.86 -7.34
C LEU A 57 9.62 4.78 -8.33
N ILE A 58 10.18 5.19 -9.46
CA ILE A 58 10.87 4.30 -10.40
C ILE A 58 12.37 4.52 -10.18
N ALA A 59 13.03 3.53 -9.58
CA ALA A 59 14.37 3.70 -9.05
C ALA A 59 15.45 3.86 -10.14
N THR A 60 15.31 3.15 -11.25
CA THR A 60 16.29 3.12 -12.34
C THR A 60 15.58 3.25 -13.68
N SER A 61 16.26 3.84 -14.66
CA SER A 61 15.74 3.86 -16.03
C SER A 61 15.67 2.45 -16.59
N TRP A 62 14.86 2.30 -17.63
CA TRP A 62 14.99 1.19 -18.58
C TRP A 62 16.34 1.27 -19.32
N PRO A 63 16.76 0.18 -20.00
CA PRO A 63 17.93 0.22 -20.87
C PRO A 63 17.79 1.38 -21.86
N VAL A 64 18.71 2.34 -21.74
CA VAL A 64 18.78 3.46 -22.66
C VAL A 64 19.58 3.04 -23.88
N ASP A 65 18.91 2.90 -25.02
CA ASP A 65 19.58 2.65 -26.29
C ASP A 65 20.22 3.95 -26.76
N ALA A 66 21.55 4.02 -26.76
CA ALA A 66 22.32 5.19 -27.18
C ALA A 66 22.08 5.59 -28.66
N ASP A 67 21.38 4.76 -29.41
CA ASP A 67 21.05 4.95 -30.83
C ASP A 67 19.65 5.55 -31.06
N ASP A 68 18.87 5.84 -30.01
CA ASP A 68 17.57 6.49 -30.19
C ASP A 68 17.75 7.88 -30.85
N PRO A 69 17.04 8.17 -31.97
CA PRO A 69 17.27 9.40 -32.70
C PRO A 69 16.96 10.64 -31.85
N PRO A 70 17.82 11.68 -31.87
CA PRO A 70 17.53 12.93 -31.14
C PRO A 70 16.17 13.54 -31.52
N GLY A 71 15.42 13.98 -30.51
CA GLY A 71 14.09 14.56 -30.64
C GLY A 71 12.93 13.55 -30.62
N THR A 72 13.22 12.24 -30.57
CA THR A 72 12.19 11.22 -30.35
C THR A 72 11.75 11.19 -28.89
N GLN A 73 10.62 10.51 -28.63
CA GLN A 73 9.99 10.48 -27.33
C GLN A 73 9.80 9.05 -26.82
N SER A 74 10.12 8.85 -25.55
CA SER A 74 9.69 7.70 -24.77
C SER A 74 8.61 8.13 -23.78
N MET A 75 7.72 7.22 -23.43
CA MET A 75 6.59 7.49 -22.54
C MET A 75 6.60 6.53 -21.36
N LEU A 76 6.23 7.03 -20.18
CA LEU A 76 5.91 6.23 -19.01
C LEU A 76 4.45 6.47 -18.61
N GLN A 77 3.66 5.40 -18.57
CA GLN A 77 2.25 5.45 -18.18
C GLN A 77 2.04 4.64 -16.90
N LEU A 78 1.49 5.28 -15.87
CA LEU A 78 1.07 4.60 -14.65
C LEU A 78 -0.31 3.96 -14.84
N TYR A 79 -0.53 2.82 -14.18
CA TYR A 79 -1.79 2.10 -14.15
C TYR A 79 -2.22 1.77 -12.72
N TRP A 80 -3.51 1.99 -12.43
CA TRP A 80 -4.18 1.62 -11.19
C TRP A 80 -5.39 0.75 -11.52
N ASP A 81 -5.41 -0.52 -11.08
CA ASP A 81 -6.45 -1.50 -11.42
C ASP A 81 -6.76 -1.60 -12.93
N ASN A 82 -5.70 -1.52 -13.76
CA ASN A 82 -5.76 -1.46 -15.23
C ASN A 82 -6.33 -0.15 -15.82
N ALA A 83 -6.71 0.83 -15.01
CA ALA A 83 -7.02 2.17 -15.50
C ALA A 83 -5.75 3.02 -15.60
N THR A 84 -5.63 3.84 -16.64
CA THR A 84 -4.52 4.78 -16.77
C THR A 84 -4.64 5.89 -15.72
N VAL A 85 -3.51 6.21 -15.10
CA VAL A 85 -3.40 7.29 -14.13
C VAL A 85 -2.84 8.51 -14.82
N GLY A 86 -3.69 9.54 -15.00
CA GLY A 86 -3.29 10.78 -15.64
C GLY A 86 -2.80 10.62 -17.09
N ALA A 87 -2.08 11.63 -17.57
CA ALA A 87 -1.39 11.59 -18.85
C ALA A 87 -0.02 10.90 -18.72
N PRO A 88 0.51 10.29 -19.79
CA PRO A 88 1.84 9.69 -19.76
C PRO A 88 2.92 10.76 -19.54
N TYR A 89 3.96 10.38 -18.80
CA TYR A 89 5.18 11.17 -18.65
C TYR A 89 6.05 11.00 -19.90
N VAL A 90 6.47 12.11 -20.50
CA VAL A 90 7.20 12.10 -21.78
C VAL A 90 8.66 12.47 -21.56
N PHE A 91 9.57 11.64 -22.08
CA PHE A 91 11.02 11.83 -22.05
C PHE A 91 11.50 12.06 -23.47
N THR A 92 12.21 13.18 -23.71
CA THR A 92 12.73 13.53 -25.04
C THR A 92 14.21 13.19 -25.14
N TRP A 93 14.60 12.50 -26.21
CA TRP A 93 15.98 12.08 -26.42
C TRP A 93 16.87 13.18 -27.02
N PRO A 94 18.16 13.22 -26.68
CA PRO A 94 18.81 12.42 -25.63
C PRO A 94 18.50 12.98 -24.24
N PHE A 95 18.29 12.09 -23.25
CA PHE A 95 18.26 12.46 -21.83
C PHE A 95 19.32 11.68 -21.05
N ASP A 96 19.78 12.25 -19.93
CA ASP A 96 20.72 11.60 -19.01
C ASP A 96 19.93 10.87 -17.90
N PRO A 97 19.95 9.53 -17.86
CA PRO A 97 19.23 8.77 -16.84
C PRO A 97 19.63 9.11 -15.42
N ASP A 98 20.90 9.43 -15.17
CA ASP A 98 21.41 9.73 -13.83
C ASP A 98 20.90 11.09 -13.31
N GLN A 99 20.39 11.95 -14.20
CA GLN A 99 19.75 13.22 -13.84
C GLN A 99 18.23 13.11 -13.67
N VAL A 100 17.61 12.09 -14.29
CA VAL A 100 16.16 11.91 -14.31
C VAL A 100 15.69 10.91 -13.26
N PHE A 101 16.50 9.89 -12.99
CA PHE A 101 16.18 8.80 -12.08
C PHE A 101 16.94 8.97 -10.76
N PRO A 102 16.31 8.66 -9.60
CA PRO A 102 15.01 8.00 -9.47
C PRO A 102 13.83 8.94 -9.79
N PHE A 103 12.91 8.46 -10.63
CA PHE A 103 11.80 9.25 -11.14
C PHE A 103 10.59 9.13 -10.22
N THR A 104 9.99 10.26 -9.85
CA THR A 104 8.79 10.29 -8.98
C THR A 104 7.55 10.59 -9.81
N ALA A 105 6.63 9.64 -9.85
CA ALA A 105 5.29 9.77 -10.39
C ALA A 105 4.26 9.82 -9.24
N PHE A 106 3.02 10.21 -9.55
CA PHE A 106 1.97 10.36 -8.55
C PHE A 106 0.68 9.68 -8.98
N VAL A 107 0.09 8.90 -8.08
CA VAL A 107 -1.29 8.45 -8.20
C VAL A 107 -2.19 9.47 -7.48
N PRO A 108 -3.08 10.18 -8.19
CA PRO A 108 -3.99 11.14 -7.59
C PRO A 108 -4.89 10.50 -6.53
N ARG A 109 -5.26 11.28 -5.53
CA ARG A 109 -6.07 10.82 -4.38
C ARG A 109 -7.40 10.18 -4.78
N GLU A 110 -7.98 10.58 -5.92
CA GLU A 110 -9.25 10.03 -6.41
C GLU A 110 -9.20 8.52 -6.66
N PHE A 111 -8.03 7.98 -7.02
CA PHE A 111 -7.81 6.55 -7.17
C PHE A 111 -7.70 5.82 -5.81
N LEU A 112 -7.44 6.54 -4.73
CA LEU A 112 -7.21 5.99 -3.39
C LEU A 112 -8.48 5.97 -2.52
N THR A 113 -9.64 6.29 -3.10
CA THR A 113 -10.89 6.47 -2.34
C THR A 113 -11.60 5.15 -2.03
N ALA A 114 -11.46 4.16 -2.90
CA ALA A 114 -12.00 2.83 -2.68
C ALA A 114 -11.13 2.07 -1.68
N PRO A 115 -11.72 1.45 -0.63
CA PRO A 115 -10.98 0.54 0.23
C PRO A 115 -10.75 -0.81 -0.44
N GLY A 116 -9.70 -1.52 -0.02
CA GLY A 116 -9.37 -2.87 -0.47
C GLY A 116 -8.03 -2.97 -1.19
N ILE A 117 -7.79 -4.12 -1.84
CA ILE A 117 -6.55 -4.41 -2.56
C ILE A 117 -6.64 -3.87 -3.99
N HIS A 118 -5.66 -3.08 -4.36
CA HIS A 118 -5.47 -2.45 -5.67
C HIS A 118 -4.14 -2.85 -6.28
N ARG A 119 -4.06 -2.77 -7.62
CA ARG A 119 -2.87 -3.13 -8.39
C ARG A 119 -2.22 -1.89 -8.98
N LEU A 120 -0.95 -1.69 -8.66
CA LEU A 120 -0.11 -0.64 -9.24
C LEU A 120 0.94 -1.26 -10.16
N LYS A 121 1.02 -0.76 -11.39
CA LYS A 121 2.10 -1.06 -12.34
C LYS A 121 2.34 0.15 -13.24
N TYR A 122 3.42 0.10 -14.02
CA TYR A 122 3.66 1.07 -15.07
C TYR A 122 4.09 0.39 -16.37
N GLU A 123 3.96 1.14 -17.45
CA GLU A 123 4.37 0.77 -18.79
C GLU A 123 5.37 1.79 -19.29
N VAL A 124 6.39 1.31 -19.98
CA VAL A 124 7.33 2.14 -20.74
C VAL A 124 7.14 1.83 -22.21
N MET A 125 6.94 2.88 -23.01
CA MET A 125 6.88 2.79 -24.46
C MET A 125 8.04 3.60 -25.06
N LEU A 126 8.89 2.93 -25.82
CA LEU A 126 10.03 3.55 -26.49
C LEU A 126 9.62 4.06 -27.87
N TRP A 127 10.45 4.95 -28.43
CA TRP A 127 10.28 5.43 -29.80
C TRP A 127 10.32 4.27 -30.82
N SER A 128 11.13 3.25 -30.55
CA SER A 128 11.27 2.05 -31.36
C SER A 128 10.03 1.14 -31.37
N GLU A 129 8.93 1.56 -30.74
CA GLU A 129 7.71 0.77 -30.51
C GLU A 129 7.93 -0.46 -29.61
N ASN A 130 9.10 -0.55 -28.97
CA ASN A 130 9.31 -1.52 -27.89
C ASN A 130 8.59 -1.04 -26.63
N GLU A 131 7.80 -1.94 -26.06
CA GLU A 131 7.05 -1.72 -24.84
C GLU A 131 7.44 -2.74 -23.76
N ALA A 132 7.39 -2.30 -22.51
CA ALA A 132 7.58 -3.16 -21.36
C ALA A 132 6.67 -2.74 -20.21
N PHE A 133 6.03 -3.73 -19.59
CA PHE A 133 5.30 -3.55 -18.34
C PHE A 133 6.20 -3.91 -17.17
N SER A 134 6.07 -3.16 -16.09
CA SER A 134 6.55 -3.62 -14.80
C SER A 134 5.69 -4.79 -14.30
N ASP A 135 6.27 -5.61 -13.45
CA ASP A 135 5.47 -6.45 -12.57
C ASP A 135 4.56 -5.57 -11.69
N GLU A 136 3.42 -6.12 -11.28
CA GLU A 136 2.45 -5.43 -10.43
C GLU A 136 2.82 -5.55 -8.96
N ILE A 137 2.61 -4.47 -8.21
CA ILE A 137 2.59 -4.52 -6.75
C ILE A 137 1.15 -4.39 -6.26
N LEU A 138 0.86 -5.04 -5.14
CA LEU A 138 -0.44 -4.97 -4.50
C LEU A 138 -0.41 -3.93 -3.39
N ILE A 139 -1.42 -3.08 -3.35
CA ILE A 139 -1.57 -2.02 -2.35
C ILE A 139 -2.93 -2.19 -1.69
N ASN A 140 -2.97 -2.34 -0.37
CA ASN A 140 -4.20 -2.42 0.40
C ASN A 140 -4.52 -1.05 1.01
N ILE A 141 -5.66 -0.49 0.61
CA ILE A 141 -6.22 0.74 1.16
C ILE A 141 -7.17 0.36 2.29
N ASP A 142 -6.67 0.42 3.53
CA ASP A 142 -7.48 0.22 4.71
C ASP A 142 -8.09 1.54 5.21
N ARG A 143 -9.40 1.70 5.01
CA ARG A 143 -10.19 2.82 5.54
C ARG A 143 -11.08 2.40 6.72
N GLU A 144 -11.03 1.15 7.16
CA GLU A 144 -11.85 0.66 8.24
C GLU A 144 -11.21 1.01 9.59
N ALA A 145 -11.90 1.85 10.36
CA ALA A 145 -11.46 2.13 11.72
C ALA A 145 -11.50 0.83 12.56
N PRO A 146 -10.57 0.63 13.50
CA PRO A 146 -10.63 -0.48 14.44
C PRO A 146 -12.02 -0.61 15.07
N ASN A 147 -12.56 -1.84 15.09
CA ASN A 147 -13.90 -2.13 15.59
C ASN A 147 -15.01 -1.28 14.93
N HIS A 148 -14.85 -0.88 13.66
CA HIS A 148 -15.75 0.04 12.94
C HIS A 148 -16.00 1.35 13.70
N ASN A 149 -14.97 1.88 14.37
CA ASN A 149 -15.07 3.04 15.24
C ASN A 149 -16.06 2.86 16.41
N ASN A 150 -16.54 1.64 16.66
CA ASN A 150 -17.28 1.33 17.86
C ASN A 150 -16.28 1.29 19.01
N ARG A 151 -16.59 2.05 20.05
CA ARG A 151 -15.84 1.91 21.29
C ARG A 151 -16.05 0.49 21.80
N GLY A 152 -14.94 -0.20 22.09
CA GLY A 152 -15.01 -1.46 22.83
C GLY A 152 -15.72 -1.26 24.17
N GLU A 153 -16.27 -2.34 24.73
CA GLU A 153 -16.87 -2.26 26.06
C GLU A 153 -15.87 -1.73 27.08
N ARG A 154 -16.36 -0.92 28.02
CA ARG A 154 -15.51 -0.41 29.09
C ARG A 154 -15.10 -1.58 29.97
N LEU A 155 -13.79 -1.73 30.17
CA LEU A 155 -13.27 -2.64 31.18
C LEU A 155 -13.79 -2.21 32.56
N GLY A 156 -14.38 -3.16 33.27
CA GLY A 156 -14.71 -3.09 34.69
C GLY A 156 -13.56 -3.65 35.50
N PHE A 157 -13.18 -2.92 36.55
CA PHE A 157 -12.16 -3.32 37.52
C PHE A 157 -12.79 -3.43 38.90
N ASP A 158 -12.13 -4.15 39.80
CA ASP A 158 -12.56 -4.23 41.20
C ASP A 158 -12.58 -2.83 41.84
N ASP A 159 -13.51 -2.59 42.77
CA ASP A 159 -13.67 -1.29 43.42
C ASP A 159 -12.36 -0.80 44.07
N GLN A 160 -11.59 -1.70 44.67
CA GLN A 160 -10.29 -1.37 45.24
C GLN A 160 -9.32 -0.78 44.21
N VAL A 161 -9.31 -1.28 42.97
CA VAL A 161 -8.47 -0.73 41.88
C VAL A 161 -9.00 0.64 41.43
N ILE A 162 -10.32 0.79 41.37
CA ILE A 162 -10.95 2.06 40.94
C ILE A 162 -10.70 3.15 41.98
N GLU A 163 -10.79 2.83 43.27
CA GLU A 163 -10.69 3.78 44.37
C GLU A 163 -9.24 4.08 44.78
N GLN A 164 -8.37 3.07 44.79
CA GLN A 164 -7.01 3.17 45.36
C GLN A 164 -5.92 3.06 44.29
N GLY A 165 -6.27 2.76 43.04
CA GLY A 165 -5.31 2.43 41.98
C GLY A 165 -4.76 1.01 42.11
N VAL A 166 -3.87 0.64 41.19
CA VAL A 166 -3.15 -0.64 41.23
C VAL A 166 -2.01 -0.52 42.24
N THR A 167 -2.13 -1.21 43.37
CA THR A 167 -1.11 -1.23 44.44
C THR A 167 -0.29 -2.51 44.41
N ASP A 168 0.93 -2.47 44.93
CA ASP A 168 1.80 -3.66 45.05
C ASP A 168 1.11 -4.76 45.86
N ALA A 169 0.45 -4.39 46.97
CA ALA A 169 -0.31 -5.33 47.79
C ALA A 169 -1.48 -5.98 47.02
N TYR A 170 -2.17 -5.21 46.15
CA TYR A 170 -3.21 -5.76 45.28
C TYR A 170 -2.62 -6.74 44.26
N LEU A 171 -1.48 -6.42 43.66
CA LEU A 171 -0.81 -7.31 42.72
C LEU A 171 -0.30 -8.58 43.40
N GLU A 172 0.29 -8.50 44.59
CA GLU A 172 0.71 -9.67 45.37
C GLU A 172 -0.46 -10.60 45.68
N LEU A 173 -1.58 -10.03 46.15
CA LEU A 173 -2.81 -10.77 46.43
C LEU A 173 -3.35 -11.46 45.17
N ASN A 174 -3.27 -10.79 44.02
CA ASN A 174 -3.73 -11.30 42.73
C ASN A 174 -2.64 -12.02 41.92
N ARG A 175 -1.53 -12.43 42.56
CA ARG A 175 -0.42 -13.19 41.95
C ARG A 175 0.16 -12.52 40.70
N GLY A 176 0.37 -11.20 40.79
CA GLY A 176 0.90 -10.35 39.74
C GLY A 176 -0.08 -10.07 38.61
N ARG A 177 -1.39 -10.21 38.84
CA ARG A 177 -2.43 -10.00 37.82
C ARG A 177 -3.30 -8.81 38.17
N LEU A 178 -3.79 -8.14 37.13
CA LEU A 178 -4.86 -7.16 37.21
C LEU A 178 -6.09 -7.74 36.49
N PRO A 179 -7.00 -8.40 37.21
CA PRO A 179 -8.25 -8.87 36.65
C PRO A 179 -9.07 -7.69 36.12
N ALA A 180 -9.64 -7.85 34.93
CA ALA A 180 -10.62 -6.95 34.36
C ALA A 180 -11.82 -7.77 33.88
N SER A 181 -12.98 -7.14 33.78
CA SER A 181 -14.21 -7.72 33.24
C SER A 181 -14.73 -6.87 32.09
N CYS A 182 -15.32 -7.51 31.08
CA CYS A 182 -16.17 -6.83 30.09
C CYS A 182 -17.63 -7.20 30.36
N ARG A 183 -18.57 -6.36 29.94
CA ARG A 183 -20.00 -6.60 30.10
C ARG A 183 -20.53 -7.58 29.04
N ALA A 184 -19.87 -8.72 28.91
CA ALA A 184 -20.37 -9.88 28.18
C ALA A 184 -20.01 -11.18 28.92
N GLY A 185 -20.29 -11.27 30.23
CA GLY A 185 -20.42 -12.54 30.96
C GLY A 185 -19.29 -13.57 30.83
N ARG A 186 -18.10 -13.18 30.39
CA ARG A 186 -16.96 -14.08 30.18
C ARG A 186 -15.68 -13.41 30.66
N THR A 187 -15.01 -14.11 31.57
CA THR A 187 -13.73 -13.78 32.17
C THR A 187 -12.63 -13.76 31.09
N PHE A 188 -11.71 -12.82 31.16
CA PHE A 188 -10.52 -12.82 30.30
C PHE A 188 -9.60 -13.99 30.63
N ALA A 189 -9.09 -14.66 29.59
CA ALA A 189 -7.92 -15.53 29.71
C ALA A 189 -6.65 -14.67 29.55
N LYS A 190 -6.01 -14.39 30.70
CA LYS A 190 -4.56 -14.13 30.91
C LYS A 190 -3.88 -13.10 29.98
N ALA A 191 -3.76 -11.84 30.43
CA ALA A 191 -2.64 -10.98 30.04
C ALA A 191 -1.38 -11.42 30.79
N ILE A 192 -0.35 -11.88 30.09
CA ILE A 192 0.95 -12.22 30.68
C ILE A 192 1.89 -11.05 30.47
N TRP A 193 2.34 -10.42 31.57
CA TRP A 193 3.60 -9.70 31.59
C TRP A 193 4.74 -10.72 31.57
N SER A 194 5.39 -10.93 30.42
CA SER A 194 6.63 -11.70 30.29
C SER A 194 7.38 -11.22 29.04
N ASN A 195 8.66 -10.91 29.18
CA ASN A 195 9.57 -10.48 28.10
C ASN A 195 9.95 -11.63 27.13
N THR A 196 9.12 -12.66 26.96
CA THR A 196 9.37 -13.74 26.00
C THR A 196 8.04 -14.33 25.53
N LEU A 197 7.83 -14.27 24.22
CA LEU A 197 6.66 -14.80 23.52
C LEU A 197 6.74 -16.34 23.50
N SER A 198 5.71 -17.01 23.99
CA SER A 198 5.49 -18.43 23.72
C SER A 198 4.01 -18.68 23.61
N VAL A 199 3.55 -18.91 22.37
CA VAL A 199 2.17 -19.23 22.03
C VAL A 199 1.98 -20.73 22.16
N SER A 200 0.94 -21.16 22.88
CA SER A 200 0.39 -22.51 22.73
C SER A 200 -1.11 -22.40 22.46
N LEU A 201 -1.49 -22.66 21.21
CA LEU A 201 -2.89 -22.78 20.77
C LEU A 201 -3.49 -24.09 21.30
N PRO A 202 -4.78 -24.10 21.66
CA PRO A 202 -5.66 -25.20 21.33
C PRO A 202 -6.64 -24.78 20.23
N THR A 203 -6.82 -25.70 19.30
CA THR A 203 -7.66 -25.69 18.11
C THR A 203 -9.16 -25.61 18.41
N LEU A 204 -9.89 -24.88 17.54
CA LEU A 204 -11.35 -24.85 17.26
C LEU A 204 -12.16 -23.58 17.69
N PRO A 205 -13.22 -23.24 16.93
CA PRO A 205 -13.55 -21.86 16.58
C PRO A 205 -14.47 -21.22 17.60
N THR A 206 -14.03 -20.13 18.21
CA THR A 206 -14.89 -19.22 18.97
C THR A 206 -14.58 -17.79 18.53
N PRO A 207 -15.58 -16.89 18.52
CA PRO A 207 -15.39 -15.53 18.03
C PRO A 207 -14.33 -14.85 18.90
N ALA A 208 -13.28 -14.35 18.24
CA ALA A 208 -12.14 -13.71 18.87
C ALA A 208 -12.61 -12.55 19.75
N CYS A 209 -12.50 -12.71 21.07
CA CYS A 209 -12.67 -11.61 22.01
C CYS A 209 -11.34 -10.88 22.20
N CYS A 210 -11.35 -9.60 21.85
CA CYS A 210 -10.51 -8.52 22.37
C CYS A 210 -8.98 -8.62 22.15
N VAL A 211 -8.45 -7.77 21.26
CA VAL A 211 -7.06 -7.31 21.30
C VAL A 211 -7.03 -5.99 22.08
N ALA A 212 -6.26 -5.93 23.17
CA ALA A 212 -5.99 -4.70 23.89
C ALA A 212 -4.72 -4.05 23.32
N VAL A 213 -4.86 -2.86 22.72
CA VAL A 213 -3.71 -2.00 22.39
C VAL A 213 -3.37 -1.21 23.65
N ALA A 214 -2.18 -1.46 24.20
CA ALA A 214 -1.63 -0.64 25.28
C ALA A 214 -1.12 0.68 24.69
N CYS A 215 -1.88 1.77 24.86
CA CYS A 215 -1.32 3.11 24.71
C CYS A 215 -0.47 3.41 25.95
N GLY A 216 0.85 3.51 25.75
CA GLY A 216 1.79 4.02 26.74
C GLY A 216 1.52 5.49 27.04
N TRP A 217 1.67 5.86 28.31
CA TRP A 217 1.62 7.24 28.78
C TRP A 217 3.04 7.84 28.74
N THR A 218 3.16 9.04 28.17
CA THR A 218 4.19 10.05 28.53
C THR A 218 3.58 11.06 29.48
#